data_AF-V9F671-F1
#
_entry.id   AF-V9F671-F1
#
_cell.length_a   1.000
_cell.length_b   1.000
_cell.length_c   1.000
_cell.angle_alpha   90.00
_cell.angle_beta   90.00
_cell.angle_gamma   90.00
#
_symmetry.space_group_name_H-M   'P 1'
#
loop_
_entity.id
_entity.type
_entity.pdbx_description
1 polymer ?
#
loop_
_entity_poly.entity_id
_entity_poly.type
_entity_poly.pdbx_seq_one_letter_code
_entity_poly.pdbx_strand_id
1 'polypeptide(L)'
;MGDADDAQYNTVVRVLRADSEVEVLMCFYHVAARVHEKTRKLHHSLYSVVTRGVHELHFGGSELEYEESKTQILKEWALHPVLTSFWEHFK
;
A
#
# COMPACT_ATOMS: atom_id res chain seq x y z
N MET A 1 -6.08 -12.64 1.60
CA MET A 1 -5.98 -11.17 1.64
C MET A 1 -6.93 -10.65 2.71
N GLY A 2 -6.44 -9.85 3.65
CA GLY A 2 -7.23 -9.30 4.77
C GLY A 2 -7.03 -7.79 4.94
N ASP A 3 -7.64 -7.21 5.97
CA ASP A 3 -7.25 -5.87 6.43
C ASP A 3 -5.93 -5.95 7.22
N ALA A 4 -5.33 -4.79 7.52
CA ALA A 4 -4.20 -4.66 8.44
C ALA A 4 -4.66 -4.78 9.90
N ASP A 5 -5.45 -5.81 10.20
CA ASP A 5 -5.99 -6.10 11.52
C ASP A 5 -5.28 -7.31 12.14
N ASP A 6 -4.72 -7.10 13.34
CA ASP A 6 -3.94 -8.11 14.05
C ASP A 6 -4.78 -9.36 14.37
N ALA A 7 -6.08 -9.21 14.63
CA ALA A 7 -6.93 -10.36 14.92
C ALA A 7 -7.14 -11.23 13.67
N GLN A 8 -7.30 -10.62 12.49
CA GLN A 8 -7.34 -11.34 11.21
C GLN A 8 -6.02 -12.06 10.93
N TYR A 9 -4.88 -11.37 11.07
CA TYR A 9 -3.56 -11.98 10.87
C TYR A 9 -3.33 -13.16 11.82
N ASN A 10 -3.54 -12.95 13.12
CA ASN A 10 -3.31 -13.96 14.15
C ASN A 10 -4.22 -15.18 13.97
N THR A 11 -5.47 -14.98 13.55
CA THR A 11 -6.40 -16.08 13.29
C THR A 11 -5.94 -16.93 12.10
N VAL A 12 -5.56 -16.29 10.99
CA VAL A 12 -5.06 -17.00 9.79
C VAL A 12 -3.78 -17.76 10.10
N VAL A 13 -2.83 -17.13 10.79
CA VAL A 13 -1.58 -17.77 11.19
C VAL A 13 -1.84 -18.97 12.12
N ARG A 14 -2.70 -18.82 13.12
CA ARG A 14 -2.96 -19.88 14.11
C ARG A 14 -3.69 -21.09 13.51
N VAL A 15 -4.62 -20.87 12.57
CA VAL A 15 -5.50 -21.92 12.06
C VAL A 15 -4.95 -22.56 10.78
N LEU A 16 -4.32 -21.80 9.89
CA LEU A 16 -3.97 -22.27 8.55
C LEU A 16 -2.48 -22.54 8.37
N ARG A 17 -1.61 -21.84 9.11
CA ARG A 17 -0.15 -22.00 8.99
C ARG A 17 0.38 -23.27 9.65
N ALA A 18 -0.43 -23.96 10.46
CA ALA A 18 -0.08 -25.26 11.04
C ALA A 18 0.01 -26.36 9.96
N ASP A 19 -0.79 -26.24 8.90
CA ASP A 19 -0.96 -27.29 7.89
C ASP A 19 -0.52 -26.86 6.47
N SER A 20 -0.12 -25.59 6.28
CA SER A 20 0.29 -25.06 4.97
C SER A 20 1.13 -23.78 5.08
N GLU A 21 1.97 -23.54 4.07
CA GLU A 21 2.67 -22.26 3.90
C GLU A 21 1.68 -21.19 3.41
N VAL A 22 1.10 -20.43 4.35
CA VAL A 22 0.18 -19.32 4.05
C VAL A 22 0.90 -18.00 4.18
N GLU A 23 0.92 -17.25 3.07
CA GLU A 23 1.29 -15.85 3.04
C GLU A 23 0.06 -14.96 3.23
N VAL A 24 0.12 -14.09 4.22
CA VAL A 24 -0.97 -13.15 4.52
C VAL A 24 -0.65 -11.82 3.88
N LEU A 25 -1.30 -11.54 2.75
CA LEU A 25 -1.17 -10.27 2.04
C LEU A 25 -2.27 -9.28 2.45
N MET A 26 -1.94 -7.98 2.47
CA MET A 26 -2.93 -6.92 2.61
C MET A 26 -3.83 -6.85 1.37
N CYS A 27 -5.12 -6.65 1.58
CA CYS A 27 -6.05 -6.46 0.48
C CYS A 27 -5.83 -5.11 -0.21
N PHE A 28 -5.65 -5.13 -1.53
CA PHE A 28 -5.50 -3.91 -2.34
C PHE A 28 -6.67 -2.92 -2.14
N TYR A 29 -7.91 -3.40 -2.02
CA TYR A 29 -9.06 -2.52 -1.79
C TYR A 29 -8.97 -1.76 -0.46
N HIS A 30 -8.46 -2.37 0.61
CA HIS A 30 -8.25 -1.67 1.88
C HIS A 30 -7.15 -0.60 1.75
N VAL A 31 -6.08 -0.89 1.02
CA VAL A 31 -5.04 0.08 0.70
C VAL A 31 -5.64 1.25 -0.10
N ALA A 32 -6.40 0.98 -1.16
CA ALA A 32 -7.04 2.00 -1.99
C ALA A 32 -8.03 2.86 -1.20
N ALA A 33 -8.85 2.25 -0.33
CA ALA A 33 -9.78 2.96 0.54
C ALA A 33 -9.04 3.91 1.50
N ARG A 34 -7.96 3.45 2.13
CA ARG A 34 -7.14 4.26 3.03
C ARG A 34 -6.42 5.39 2.29
N VAL A 35 -5.92 5.13 1.09
CA VAL A 35 -5.32 6.14 0.21
C VAL A 35 -6.35 7.22 -0.12
N HIS A 36 -7.55 6.84 -0.56
CA HIS A 36 -8.64 7.77 -0.85
C HIS A 36 -8.99 8.62 0.39
N GLU A 37 -9.15 7.99 1.56
CA GLU A 37 -9.49 8.69 2.79
C GLU A 37 -8.46 9.79 3.14
N LYS A 38 -7.17 9.46 3.03
CA LYS A 38 -6.04 10.31 3.39
C LYS A 38 -5.75 11.38 2.32
N THR A 39 -6.11 11.13 1.07
CA THR A 39 -5.92 12.08 -0.04
C THR A 39 -7.17 12.92 -0.36
N ARG A 40 -8.34 12.66 0.24
CA ARG A 40 -9.62 13.32 -0.11
C ARG A 40 -9.63 14.85 -0.02
N LYS A 41 -8.70 15.44 0.75
CA LYS A 41 -8.57 16.89 0.93
C LYS A 41 -7.45 17.51 0.10
N LEU A 42 -6.67 16.69 -0.61
CA LEU A 42 -5.58 17.17 -1.46
C LEU A 42 -6.14 17.75 -2.75
N HIS A 43 -5.33 18.61 -3.38
CA HIS A 43 -5.59 19.03 -4.74
C HIS A 43 -5.63 17.82 -5.68
N HIS A 44 -6.49 17.85 -6.70
CA HIS A 44 -6.71 16.72 -7.59
C HIS A 44 -5.42 16.22 -8.26
N SER A 45 -4.49 17.13 -8.62
CA SER A 45 -3.20 16.73 -9.20
C SER A 45 -2.37 15.83 -8.26
N LEU A 46 -2.37 16.11 -6.96
CA LEU A 46 -1.65 15.32 -5.97
C LEU A 46 -2.34 13.99 -5.68
N TYR A 47 -3.67 14.00 -5.63
CA TYR A 47 -4.47 12.78 -5.58
C TYR A 47 -4.12 11.83 -6.74
N SER A 48 -4.02 12.36 -7.96
CA SER A 48 -3.67 11.59 -9.14
C SER A 48 -2.25 11.03 -9.09
N VAL A 49 -1.28 11.80 -8.58
CA VAL A 49 0.11 11.33 -8.37
C VAL A 49 0.17 10.16 -7.39
N VAL A 50 -0.52 10.27 -6.25
CA VAL A 50 -0.56 9.21 -5.24
C VAL A 50 -1.29 7.97 -5.78
N THR A 51 -2.46 8.16 -6.38
CA THR A 51 -3.28 7.05 -6.88
C THR A 51 -2.57 6.31 -7.99
N ARG A 52 -1.91 7.02 -8.92
CA ARG A 52 -1.09 6.41 -9.98
C ARG A 52 0.01 5.52 -9.39
N GLY A 53 0.79 6.05 -8.44
CA GLY A 53 1.87 5.27 -7.83
C GLY A 53 1.36 3.99 -7.14
N VAL A 54 0.25 4.07 -6.42
CA VAL A 54 -0.35 2.88 -5.76
C VAL A 54 -0.80 1.82 -6.77
N HIS A 55 -1.35 2.23 -7.92
CA HIS A 55 -1.73 1.29 -8.97
C HIS A 55 -0.51 0.70 -9.68
N GLU A 56 0.52 1.50 -9.93
CA GLU A 56 1.79 1.03 -10.53
C GLU A 56 2.43 -0.07 -9.67
N LEU A 57 2.46 0.12 -8.35
CA LEU A 57 2.91 -0.92 -7.41
C LEU A 57 2.05 -2.18 -7.45
N HIS A 58 0.73 -2.04 -7.56
CA HIS A 58 -0.18 -3.19 -7.56
C HIS A 58 -0.05 -4.04 -8.83
N PHE A 59 0.25 -3.41 -9.97
CA PHE A 59 0.35 -4.07 -11.26
C PHE A 59 1.77 -4.48 -11.65
N GLY A 60 2.77 -4.26 -10.79
CA GLY A 60 4.13 -4.76 -11.02
C GLY A 60 4.16 -6.27 -11.23
N GLY A 61 4.88 -6.72 -12.26
CA GLY A 61 4.95 -8.14 -12.66
C GLY A 61 5.94 -8.97 -11.85
N SER A 62 6.75 -8.35 -11.00
CA SER A 62 7.74 -9.02 -10.15
C SER A 62 8.06 -8.22 -8.90
N GLU A 63 8.68 -8.88 -7.92
CA GLU A 63 9.21 -8.23 -6.71
C GLU A 63 10.30 -7.20 -7.04
N LEU A 64 11.15 -7.48 -8.03
CA LEU A 64 12.17 -6.53 -8.50
C LEU A 64 11.54 -5.26 -9.06
N GLU A 65 10.57 -5.41 -9.96
CA GLU A 65 9.83 -4.29 -10.55
C GLU A 65 9.08 -3.48 -9.48
N TYR A 66 8.48 -4.17 -8.51
CA TYR A 66 7.84 -3.53 -7.36
C TYR A 66 8.80 -2.65 -6.57
N GLU A 67 9.99 -3.14 -6.20
CA GLU A 67 10.96 -2.37 -5.42
C GLU A 67 11.58 -1.20 -6.21
N GLU A 68 11.80 -1.38 -7.53
CA GLU A 68 12.25 -0.32 -8.42
C GLU A 68 11.20 0.80 -8.56
N SER A 69 9.94 0.43 -8.89
CA SER A 69 8.83 1.39 -8.96
C SER A 69 8.60 2.08 -7.61
N LYS A 70 8.63 1.34 -6.50
CA LYS A 70 8.48 1.91 -5.14
C LYS A 70 9.54 2.96 -4.86
N THR A 71 10.79 2.68 -5.19
CA THR A 71 11.89 3.63 -5.02
C THR A 71 11.65 4.91 -5.82
N GLN A 72 11.19 4.79 -7.05
CA GLN A 72 10.93 5.94 -7.92
C GLN A 72 9.71 6.75 -7.48
N ILE A 73 8.61 6.08 -7.11
CA ILE A 73 7.37 6.69 -6.62
C ILE A 73 7.64 7.46 -5.33
N LEU A 74 8.39 6.89 -4.39
CA LEU A 74 8.72 7.57 -3.14
C LEU A 74 9.58 8.83 -3.37
N LYS A 75 10.50 8.79 -4.35
CA LYS A 75 11.25 10.00 -4.76
C LYS A 75 10.33 11.07 -5.33
N GLU A 76 9.37 10.69 -6.18
CA GLU A 76 8.38 11.64 -6.73
C GLU A 76 7.52 12.25 -5.63
N TRP A 77 7.00 11.43 -4.71
CA TRP A 77 6.15 11.92 -3.62
C TRP A 77 6.90 12.85 -2.66
N ALA A 78 8.20 12.61 -2.45
CA ALA A 78 9.05 13.48 -1.63
C ALA A 78 9.22 14.90 -2.20
N LEU A 79 8.95 15.12 -3.49
CA LEU A 79 8.94 16.45 -4.11
C LEU A 79 7.75 17.29 -3.67
N HIS A 80 6.76 16.68 -3.01
CA HIS A 80 5.54 17.34 -2.55
C HIS A 80 5.50 17.35 -1.02
N PRO A 81 5.89 18.46 -0.34
CA PRO A 81 5.93 18.53 1.12
C PRO A 81 4.59 18.19 1.81
N VAL A 82 3.47 18.41 1.13
CA VAL A 82 2.13 18.08 1.62
C VAL A 82 1.86 16.57 1.68
N LEU A 83 2.65 15.76 0.97
CA LEU A 83 2.57 14.30 1.03
C LEU A 83 3.46 13.71 2.14
N THR A 84 4.33 14.49 2.79
CA THR A 84 5.24 13.98 3.81
C THR A 84 4.50 13.28 4.96
N SER A 85 3.44 13.89 5.49
CA SER A 85 2.61 13.28 6.53
C SER A 85 1.74 12.12 6.03
N PHE A 86 1.52 12.02 4.72
CA PHE A 86 0.74 10.95 4.10
C PHE A 86 1.53 9.63 4.06
N TRP A 87 2.84 9.67 3.76
CA TRP A 87 3.64 8.46 3.57
C TRP A 87 4.44 8.01 4.80
N GLU A 88 4.56 8.83 5.86
CA GLU A 88 5.10 8.38 7.15
C GLU A 88 4.33 7.18 7.75
N HIS A 89 3.09 6.96 7.30
CA HIS A 89 2.25 5.82 7.68
C HIS A 89 2.45 4.56 6.81
N PHE A 90 3.21 4.69 5.71
CA PHE A 90 3.56 3.62 4.77
C PHE A 90 5.04 3.19 4.89
N LYS A 91 5.78 3.81 5.82
CA LYS A 91 7.14 3.42 6.22
C LYS A 91 7.12 2.18 7.09
#